data_AF-A0A922CCY5-F1
#
_entry.id   AF-A0A922CCY5-F1
#
_cell.length_a   1.000
_cell.length_b   1.000
_cell.length_c   1.000
_cell.angle_alpha   90.00
_cell.angle_beta   90.00
_cell.angle_gamma   90.00
#
_symmetry.space_group_name_H-M   'P 1'
#
loop_
_entity.id
_entity.type
_entity.pdbx_description
1 polymer ?
#
loop_
_entity_poly.entity_id
_entity_poly.type
_entity_poly.pdbx_seq_one_letter_code
_entity_poly.pdbx_strand_id
1 'polypeptide(L)'
;MNLLQDFLNLQLVPFGKARSINNGYGGFRCQHGAPECLGNLIQDCTLDLMSSRSDMDKVEYIVCEMQTKASTRGDLHCAIKSNVPSQLVQNCVSSNQGIGLQLKSEYLTKMVQPSFIPTVTFDGAFNQKLQDNAIDDLIGTLCSILKDAKPCAEYYNTQALMSMMG
;
A
#
# COMPACT_ATOMS: atom_id res chain seq x y z
N MET A 1 16.49 -5.87 -8.66
CA MET A 1 16.26 -7.27 -8.25
C MET A 1 14.76 -7.45 -8.21
N ASN A 2 14.17 -7.84 -9.35
CA ASN A 2 12.71 -7.97 -9.51
C ASN A 2 12.39 -9.45 -9.54
N LEU A 3 12.10 -10.00 -8.35
CA LEU A 3 11.94 -11.44 -8.19
C LEU A 3 10.54 -11.90 -8.60
N LEU A 4 9.49 -11.17 -8.21
CA LEU A 4 8.11 -11.65 -8.33
C LEU A 4 7.16 -10.67 -9.04
N GLN A 5 7.66 -9.56 -9.59
CA GLN A 5 6.82 -8.50 -10.16
C GLN A 5 5.81 -9.01 -11.20
N ASP A 6 6.18 -10.00 -12.02
CA ASP A 6 5.35 -10.52 -13.11
C ASP A 6 4.26 -11.48 -12.60
N PHE A 7 4.29 -11.82 -11.31
CA PHE A 7 3.37 -12.75 -10.65
C PHE A 7 2.45 -12.04 -9.66
N LEU A 8 2.54 -10.72 -9.55
CA LEU A 8 1.83 -9.93 -8.54
C LEU A 8 1.03 -8.80 -9.18
N ASN A 9 -0.13 -8.54 -8.60
CA ASN A 9 -0.85 -7.28 -8.76
C ASN A 9 -1.00 -6.67 -7.38
N LEU A 10 -0.31 -5.56 -7.15
CA LEU A 10 -0.27 -4.89 -5.87
C LEU A 10 -1.36 -3.84 -5.77
N GLN A 11 -2.24 -4.02 -4.78
CA GLN A 11 -3.19 -3.00 -4.36
C GLN A 11 -2.78 -2.41 -3.01
N LEU A 12 -2.49 -1.12 -2.99
CA LEU A 12 -2.18 -0.35 -1.79
C LEU A 12 -3.42 0.40 -1.35
N VAL A 13 -3.80 0.28 -0.07
CA VAL A 13 -5.05 0.84 0.48
C VAL A 13 -4.75 1.72 1.71
N PRO A 14 -4.36 2.99 1.52
CA PRO A 14 -4.05 3.92 2.60
C PRO A 14 -5.35 4.37 3.31
N PHE A 15 -5.74 3.62 4.34
CA PHE A 15 -6.92 3.95 5.15
C PHE A 15 -6.76 3.55 6.61
N GLY A 16 -6.22 2.34 6.85
CA GLY A 16 -5.94 1.85 8.19
C GLY A 16 -7.20 1.66 9.01
N LYS A 17 -7.32 2.36 10.14
CA LYS A 17 -8.50 2.29 11.03
C LYS A 17 -9.32 3.59 11.00
N ALA A 18 -9.22 4.34 9.90
CA ALA A 18 -10.04 5.51 9.68
C ALA A 18 -11.52 5.13 9.51
N ARG A 19 -12.40 6.14 9.53
CA ARG A 19 -13.83 6.00 9.21
C ARG A 19 -14.35 7.27 8.56
N SER A 20 -15.28 7.14 7.61
CA SER A 20 -15.95 8.30 7.03
C SER A 20 -16.97 8.91 8.00
N ILE A 21 -17.23 10.21 7.82
CA ILE A 21 -18.30 10.96 8.48
C ILE A 21 -19.28 11.39 7.40
N ASN A 22 -20.57 11.10 7.59
CA ASN A 22 -21.64 11.42 6.61
C ASN A 22 -21.27 10.99 5.18
N ASN A 23 -20.85 9.73 4.98
CA ASN A 23 -20.38 9.20 3.70
C ASN A 23 -19.28 10.08 3.07
N GLY A 24 -18.33 10.54 3.87
CA GLY A 24 -17.18 11.33 3.43
C GLY A 24 -17.45 12.83 3.30
N TYR A 25 -18.72 13.28 3.23
CA TYR A 25 -19.05 14.71 3.15
C TYR A 25 -18.76 15.48 4.44
N GLY A 26 -18.68 14.78 5.58
CA GLY A 26 -18.16 15.33 6.84
C GLY A 26 -16.66 15.13 7.03
N GLY A 27 -15.95 14.64 6.01
CA GLY A 27 -14.56 14.23 6.08
C GLY A 27 -14.36 12.83 6.67
N PHE A 28 -13.14 12.58 7.14
CA PHE A 28 -12.72 11.29 7.70
C PHE A 28 -12.14 11.48 9.10
N ARG A 29 -12.32 10.48 9.95
CA ARG A 29 -11.73 10.43 11.29
C ARG A 29 -10.69 9.33 11.36
N CYS A 30 -9.44 9.70 11.62
CA CYS A 30 -8.29 8.81 11.71
C CYS A 30 -7.78 8.73 13.17
N GLN A 31 -6.98 7.71 13.48
CA GLN A 31 -6.55 7.43 14.86
C GLN A 31 -5.55 8.46 15.39
N HIS A 32 -4.73 9.00 14.50
CA HIS A 32 -3.70 9.99 14.76
C HIS A 32 -4.11 11.39 14.26
N GLY A 33 -5.42 11.62 14.09
CA GLY A 33 -6.00 12.94 13.80
C GLY A 33 -5.96 13.36 12.33
N ALA A 34 -6.21 14.65 12.08
CA ALA A 34 -6.33 15.22 10.75
C ALA A 34 -5.08 15.04 9.85
N PRO A 35 -3.83 15.12 10.36
CA PRO A 35 -2.63 14.87 9.56
C PRO A 35 -2.60 13.47 8.93
N GLU A 36 -3.03 12.43 9.64
CA GLU A 36 -3.12 11.08 9.08
C GLU A 36 -4.18 11.02 7.98
N CYS A 37 -5.36 11.63 8.19
CA CYS A 37 -6.40 11.64 7.17
C CYS A 37 -5.97 12.37 5.89
N LEU A 38 -5.27 13.50 6.04
CA LEU A 38 -4.68 14.20 4.90
C LEU A 38 -3.64 13.32 4.19
N GLY A 39 -2.81 12.63 4.98
CA GLY A 39 -1.81 11.69 4.47
C GLY A 39 -2.44 10.57 3.62
N ASN A 40 -3.46 9.92 4.16
CA ASN A 40 -4.20 8.86 3.47
C ASN A 40 -4.82 9.35 2.17
N LEU A 41 -5.46 10.52 2.19
CA LEU A 41 -6.10 11.13 1.03
C LEU A 41 -5.09 11.50 -0.08
N ILE A 42 -3.94 12.09 0.27
CA ILE A 42 -2.87 12.40 -0.69
C ILE A 42 -2.30 11.11 -1.29
N GLN A 43 -2.08 10.07 -0.47
CA GLN A 43 -1.58 8.78 -0.95
C GLN A 43 -2.56 8.13 -1.92
N ASP A 44 -3.86 8.07 -1.59
CA ASP A 44 -4.89 7.54 -2.49
C ASP A 44 -4.94 8.31 -3.82
N CYS A 45 -4.94 9.64 -3.77
CA CYS A 45 -4.94 10.47 -4.97
C CYS A 45 -3.69 10.26 -5.84
N THR A 46 -2.52 10.13 -5.21
CA THR A 46 -1.27 9.90 -5.94
C THR A 46 -1.27 8.50 -6.58
N LEU A 47 -1.70 7.48 -5.85
CA LEU A 47 -1.80 6.10 -6.36
C LEU A 47 -2.81 5.98 -7.51
N ASP A 48 -3.94 6.69 -7.45
CA ASP A 48 -4.93 6.74 -8.54
C ASP A 48 -4.36 7.37 -9.83
N LEU A 49 -3.59 8.45 -9.69
CA LEU A 49 -2.86 9.08 -10.80
C LEU A 49 -1.73 8.20 -11.35
N MET A 50 -1.29 7.20 -10.58
CA MET A 50 -0.31 6.19 -10.99
C MET A 50 -0.96 4.88 -11.47
N SER A 51 -2.27 4.86 -11.72
CA SER A 51 -3.01 3.63 -12.05
C SER A 51 -2.49 2.88 -13.27
N SER A 52 -1.95 3.58 -14.27
CA SER A 52 -1.32 2.97 -15.46
C SER A 52 0.15 2.63 -15.32
N ARG A 53 0.75 2.89 -14.15
CA ARG A 53 2.18 2.66 -13.88
C ARG A 53 2.43 1.28 -13.28
N SER A 54 3.70 0.87 -13.28
CA SER A 54 4.08 -0.41 -12.70
C SER A 54 3.88 -0.42 -11.19
N ASP A 55 3.67 -1.59 -10.61
CA ASP A 55 3.57 -1.72 -9.16
C ASP A 55 4.87 -1.37 -8.45
N MET A 56 6.02 -1.54 -9.13
CA MET A 56 7.31 -1.08 -8.63
C MET A 56 7.35 0.45 -8.49
N ASP A 57 6.83 1.21 -9.44
CA ASP A 57 6.75 2.67 -9.33
C ASP A 57 5.89 3.08 -8.12
N LYS A 58 4.77 2.39 -7.90
CA LYS A 58 3.88 2.63 -6.75
C LYS A 58 4.55 2.26 -5.42
N VAL A 59 5.32 1.18 -5.38
CA VAL A 59 6.12 0.81 -4.20
C VAL A 59 7.18 1.86 -3.91
N GLU A 60 7.89 2.36 -4.92
CA GLU A 60 8.89 3.42 -4.73
C GLU A 60 8.26 4.71 -4.16
N TYR A 61 7.07 5.07 -4.62
CA TYR A 61 6.29 6.16 -4.03
C TYR A 61 5.98 5.91 -2.55
N ILE A 62 5.45 4.73 -2.20
CA ILE A 62 5.13 4.39 -0.81
C ILE A 62 6.39 4.31 0.06
N VAL A 63 7.51 3.79 -0.44
CA VAL A 63 8.78 3.76 0.30
C VAL A 63 9.23 5.19 0.63
N CYS A 64 9.09 6.13 -0.30
CA CYS A 64 9.33 7.55 -0.02
C CYS A 64 8.41 8.05 1.11
N GLU A 65 7.10 7.79 1.02
CA GLU A 65 6.13 8.21 2.03
C GLU A 65 6.43 7.61 3.41
N MET A 66 6.82 6.34 3.49
CA MET A 66 7.15 5.67 4.75
C MET A 66 8.41 6.24 5.39
N GLN A 67 9.40 6.64 4.58
CA GLN A 67 10.64 7.24 5.08
C GLN A 67 10.45 8.68 5.55
N THR A 68 9.67 9.47 4.83
CA THR A 68 9.61 10.93 5.06
C THR A 68 8.33 11.38 5.74
N LYS A 69 7.26 10.59 5.69
CA LYS A 69 5.90 10.96 6.12
C LYS A 69 5.40 12.25 5.46
N ALA A 70 5.81 12.50 4.20
CA ALA A 70 5.55 13.73 3.44
C ALA A 70 4.07 14.14 3.51
N SER A 71 3.20 13.21 3.11
CA SER A 71 1.78 13.48 2.93
C SER A 71 1.09 13.87 4.24
N THR A 72 1.54 13.34 5.38
CA THR A 72 0.97 13.71 6.69
C THR A 72 1.19 15.17 7.06
N ARG A 73 2.18 15.83 6.45
CA ARG A 73 2.46 17.27 6.60
C ARG A 73 1.88 18.11 5.46
N GLY A 74 1.12 17.51 4.55
CA GLY A 74 0.65 18.15 3.31
C GLY A 74 1.74 18.39 2.27
N ASP A 75 2.91 17.77 2.45
CA ASP A 75 4.04 17.88 1.52
C ASP A 75 3.91 16.84 0.40
N LEU A 76 4.04 17.28 -0.85
CA LEU A 76 3.87 16.48 -2.06
C LEU A 76 5.19 16.03 -2.68
N HIS A 77 6.33 16.16 -1.98
CA HIS A 77 7.63 15.83 -2.57
C HIS A 77 7.73 14.38 -3.05
N CYS A 78 7.10 13.41 -2.37
CA CYS A 78 7.13 12.02 -2.83
C CYS A 78 6.36 11.83 -4.13
N ALA A 79 5.20 12.49 -4.27
CA ALA A 79 4.46 12.50 -5.52
C ALA A 79 5.29 13.13 -6.65
N ILE A 80 5.95 14.27 -6.38
CA ILE A 80 6.82 14.96 -7.35
C ILE A 80 8.03 14.10 -7.72
N LYS A 81 8.69 13.46 -6.74
CA LYS A 81 9.82 12.55 -6.94
C LYS A 81 9.41 11.36 -7.81
N SER A 82 8.17 10.89 -7.64
CA SER A 82 7.56 9.88 -8.48
C SER A 82 6.99 10.47 -9.78
N ASN A 83 7.36 11.67 -10.23
CA ASN A 83 6.87 12.28 -11.48
C ASN A 83 5.33 12.41 -11.56
N VAL A 84 4.65 12.63 -10.44
CA VAL A 84 3.22 12.95 -10.39
C VAL A 84 3.07 14.46 -10.15
N PRO A 85 2.43 15.22 -11.06
CA PRO A 85 2.28 16.67 -10.91
C PRO A 85 1.49 17.03 -9.65
N SER A 86 2.07 17.87 -8.79
CA SER A 86 1.46 18.30 -7.53
C SER A 86 0.08 18.91 -7.70
N GLN A 87 -0.14 19.69 -8.77
CA GLN A 87 -1.44 20.30 -9.06
C GLN A 87 -2.54 19.25 -9.26
N LEU A 88 -2.25 18.12 -9.92
CA LEU A 88 -3.22 17.06 -10.13
C LEU A 88 -3.58 16.37 -8.81
N VAL A 89 -2.59 16.16 -7.94
CA VAL A 89 -2.81 15.62 -6.60
C VAL A 89 -3.69 16.56 -5.79
N GLN A 90 -3.39 17.88 -5.77
CA GLN A 90 -4.19 18.88 -5.05
C GLN A 90 -5.63 18.96 -5.57
N ASN A 91 -5.82 18.88 -6.89
CA ASN A 91 -7.14 18.85 -7.50
C ASN A 91 -7.92 17.61 -7.04
N CYS A 92 -7.29 16.43 -7.02
CA CYS A 92 -7.93 15.22 -6.51
C CYS A 92 -8.31 15.36 -5.03
N VAL A 93 -7.37 15.79 -4.17
CA VAL A 93 -7.54 15.96 -2.73
C VAL A 93 -8.70 16.90 -2.39
N SER A 94 -8.90 17.95 -3.18
CA SER A 94 -9.94 18.97 -2.97
C SER A 94 -11.28 18.65 -3.67
N SER A 95 -11.41 17.48 -4.30
CA SER A 95 -12.59 17.13 -5.10
C SER A 95 -13.34 15.92 -4.56
N ASN A 96 -14.53 15.67 -5.13
CA ASN A 96 -15.30 14.46 -4.87
C ASN A 96 -14.57 13.18 -5.30
N GLN A 97 -13.57 13.26 -6.20
CA GLN A 97 -12.73 12.12 -6.56
C GLN A 97 -11.95 11.62 -5.35
N GLY A 98 -11.28 12.51 -4.61
CA GLY A 98 -10.54 12.15 -3.40
C GLY A 98 -11.44 11.54 -2.32
N ILE A 99 -12.63 12.10 -2.12
CA ILE A 99 -13.64 11.52 -1.21
C ILE A 99 -14.03 10.11 -1.67
N GLY A 100 -14.30 9.92 -2.96
CA GLY A 100 -14.65 8.62 -3.53
C GLY A 100 -13.56 7.56 -3.37
N LEU A 101 -12.28 7.96 -3.55
CA LEU A 101 -11.13 7.09 -3.34
C LEU A 101 -11.04 6.62 -1.88
N GLN A 102 -11.12 7.53 -0.92
CA GLN A 102 -11.08 7.17 0.50
C GLN A 102 -12.30 6.33 0.93
N LEU A 103 -13.49 6.55 0.36
CA LEU A 103 -14.65 5.67 0.61
C LEU A 103 -14.46 4.27 0.02
N LYS A 104 -13.81 4.15 -1.15
CA LYS A 104 -13.42 2.86 -1.71
C LYS A 104 -12.41 2.17 -0.81
N SER A 105 -11.41 2.89 -0.30
CA SER A 105 -10.43 2.37 0.63
C SER A 105 -11.07 1.95 1.96
N GLU A 106 -12.07 2.69 2.45
CA GLU A 106 -12.91 2.27 3.58
C GLU A 106 -13.65 0.96 3.32
N TYR A 107 -14.29 0.83 2.16
CA TYR A 107 -15.01 -0.38 1.76
C TYR A 107 -14.09 -1.60 1.72
N LEU A 108 -12.94 -1.48 1.04
CA LEU A 108 -11.94 -2.56 0.96
C LEU A 108 -11.43 -2.97 2.34
N THR A 109 -11.11 -1.99 3.18
CA THR A 109 -10.66 -2.24 4.55
C THR A 109 -11.73 -2.95 5.39
N LYS A 110 -13.01 -2.56 5.24
CA LYS A 110 -14.13 -3.19 5.95
C LYS A 110 -14.40 -4.64 5.50
N MET A 111 -14.07 -5.02 4.26
CA MET A 111 -14.18 -6.42 3.85
C MET A 111 -13.18 -7.31 4.60
N VAL A 112 -12.02 -6.76 4.96
CA VAL A 112 -10.94 -7.48 5.64
C VAL A 112 -11.07 -7.43 7.17
N GLN A 113 -11.66 -6.35 7.71
CA GLN A 113 -11.82 -6.12 9.17
C GLN A 113 -10.51 -6.28 9.97
N PRO A 114 -9.47 -5.48 9.65
CA PRO A 114 -8.15 -5.67 10.23
C PRO A 114 -8.14 -5.40 11.74
N SER A 115 -7.62 -6.36 12.52
CA SER A 115 -7.37 -6.18 13.96
C SER A 115 -6.12 -5.32 14.23
N PHE A 116 -5.16 -5.32 13.30
CA PHE A 116 -3.87 -4.65 13.38
C PHE A 116 -3.47 -4.05 12.01
N ILE A 117 -2.60 -3.04 11.99
CA ILE A 117 -2.07 -2.40 10.77
C ILE A 117 -0.53 -2.46 10.82
N PRO A 118 0.18 -2.81 9.73
CA PRO A 118 -0.36 -3.12 8.40
C PRO A 118 -1.06 -4.49 8.33
N THR A 119 -2.14 -4.58 7.55
CA THR A 119 -2.77 -5.86 7.18
C THR A 119 -2.49 -6.15 5.71
N VAL A 120 -2.10 -7.39 5.43
CA VAL A 120 -1.76 -7.96 4.13
C VAL A 120 -2.78 -9.05 3.82
N THR A 121 -3.31 -9.01 2.61
CA THR A 121 -4.21 -10.04 2.08
C THR A 121 -3.61 -10.61 0.81
N PHE A 122 -3.82 -11.90 0.59
CA PHE A 122 -3.45 -12.58 -0.64
C PHE A 122 -4.72 -12.96 -1.38
N ASP A 123 -4.81 -12.60 -2.66
CA ASP A 123 -6.00 -12.81 -3.50
C ASP A 123 -7.32 -12.32 -2.85
N GLY A 124 -7.24 -11.18 -2.15
CA GLY A 124 -8.38 -10.57 -1.46
C GLY A 124 -8.81 -11.26 -0.17
N ALA A 125 -8.14 -12.33 0.25
CA ALA A 125 -8.44 -13.08 1.47
C ALA A 125 -7.42 -12.81 2.58
N PHE A 126 -7.93 -12.59 3.80
CA PHE A 126 -7.10 -12.54 4.99
C PHE A 126 -6.82 -13.94 5.52
N ASN A 127 -5.56 -14.20 5.86
CA ASN A 127 -5.16 -15.42 6.55
C ASN A 127 -4.12 -15.05 7.60
N GLN A 128 -4.41 -15.32 8.88
CA GLN A 128 -3.53 -14.91 9.99
C GLN A 128 -2.11 -15.46 9.86
N LYS A 129 -1.95 -16.72 9.45
CA LYS A 129 -0.62 -17.32 9.29
C LYS A 129 0.17 -16.66 8.15
N LEU A 130 -0.48 -16.40 7.01
CA LEU A 130 0.18 -15.71 5.90
C LEU A 130 0.49 -14.26 6.27
N GLN A 131 -0.38 -13.58 7.00
CA GLN A 131 -0.15 -12.25 7.56
C GLN A 131 1.11 -12.24 8.44
N ASP A 132 1.19 -13.13 9.43
CA ASP A 132 2.30 -13.18 10.38
C ASP A 132 3.62 -13.44 9.63
N ASN A 133 3.62 -14.43 8.74
CA ASN A 133 4.79 -14.74 7.92
C ASN A 133 5.18 -13.58 6.98
N ALA A 134 4.22 -12.85 6.42
CA ALA A 134 4.49 -11.78 5.46
C ALA A 134 5.10 -10.53 6.12
N ILE A 135 4.85 -10.33 7.42
CA ILE A 135 5.48 -9.25 8.20
C ILE A 135 6.98 -9.53 8.37
N ASP A 136 7.35 -10.79 8.57
CA ASP A 136 8.75 -11.19 8.77
C ASP A 136 9.49 -11.41 7.44
N ASP A 137 8.87 -12.13 6.50
CA ASP A 137 9.41 -12.47 5.19
C ASP A 137 8.29 -12.52 4.13
N LEU A 138 8.02 -11.36 3.52
CA LEU A 138 7.05 -11.24 2.43
C LEU A 138 7.43 -12.11 1.22
N ILE A 139 8.71 -12.20 0.87
CA ILE A 139 9.16 -12.93 -0.33
C ILE A 139 9.00 -14.43 -0.13
N GLY A 140 9.44 -14.97 1.00
CA GLY A 140 9.24 -16.37 1.35
C GLY A 140 7.76 -16.72 1.46
N THR A 141 6.94 -15.81 2.02
CA THR A 141 5.48 -16.01 2.07
C THR A 141 4.89 -16.09 0.67
N LEU A 142 5.21 -15.15 -0.21
CA LEU A 142 4.78 -15.17 -1.61
C LEU A 142 5.25 -16.44 -2.33
N CYS A 143 6.47 -16.89 -2.10
CA CYS A 143 7.00 -18.12 -2.67
C CYS A 143 6.42 -19.40 -2.08
N SER A 144 5.78 -19.33 -0.91
CA SER A 144 4.98 -20.44 -0.38
C SER A 144 3.64 -20.60 -1.09
N ILE A 145 3.14 -19.50 -1.70
CA ILE A 145 1.90 -19.44 -2.47
C ILE A 145 2.19 -19.75 -3.94
N LEU A 146 3.19 -19.09 -4.52
CA LEU A 146 3.62 -19.18 -5.92
C LEU A 146 4.63 -20.31 -6.17
N LYS A 147 4.37 -21.51 -5.65
CA LYS A 147 5.35 -22.61 -5.61
C LYS A 147 5.98 -22.96 -6.95
N ASP A 148 5.23 -22.82 -8.04
CA ASP A 148 5.67 -23.16 -9.39
C ASP A 148 6.35 -21.99 -10.13
N ALA A 149 6.44 -20.81 -9.51
CA ALA A 149 7.12 -19.66 -10.10
C ALA A 149 8.64 -19.88 -10.05
N LYS A 150 9.29 -19.89 -11.22
CA LYS A 150 10.74 -20.04 -11.35
C LYS A 150 11.57 -19.17 -10.37
N PRO A 151 11.25 -17.89 -10.15
CA PRO A 151 12.01 -17.05 -9.22
C PRO A 151 11.98 -17.54 -7.76
N CYS A 152 10.97 -18.32 -7.37
CA CYS A 152 10.90 -18.89 -6.03
C CYS A 152 11.87 -20.04 -5.80
N ALA A 153 12.19 -20.82 -6.83
CA ALA A 153 13.26 -21.81 -6.74
C ALA A 153 14.61 -21.13 -6.49
N GLU A 154 14.86 -20.00 -7.18
CA GLU A 154 16.07 -19.19 -6.99
C GLU A 154 16.13 -18.60 -5.57
N TYR A 155 15.01 -18.08 -5.06
CA TYR A 155 14.88 -17.58 -3.68
C TYR A 155 15.33 -18.61 -2.63
N TYR A 156 14.75 -19.81 -2.67
CA TYR A 156 15.07 -20.85 -1.69
C TYR A 156 16.52 -21.31 -1.77
N ASN A 157 17.09 -21.39 -2.99
CA ASN A 157 18.51 -21.71 -3.17
C ASN A 157 19.42 -20.66 -2.53
N THR A 158 19.11 -19.37 -2.67
CA THR A 158 19.87 -18.28 -2.02
C THR A 158 19.78 -18.35 -0.50
N GLN A 159 18.58 -18.59 0.06
CA GLN A 159 18.40 -18.72 1.51
C GLN A 159 19.18 -19.91 2.08
N ALA A 160 19.15 -21.07 1.40
CA ALA A 160 19.91 -22.23 1.80
C ALA A 160 21.43 -21.94 1.85
N LEU A 161 21.97 -21.27 0.83
CA LEU A 161 23.37 -20.87 0.79
C LEU A 161 23.74 -19.93 1.94
N MET A 162 22.91 -18.91 2.23
CA MET A 162 23.16 -17.98 3.34
C MET A 162 23.18 -18.71 4.69
N SER A 163 22.28 -19.67 4.89
CA SER A 163 22.23 -20.48 6.13
C SER A 163 23.42 -21.42 6.33
N MET A 164 24.14 -21.76 5.26
CA MET A 164 25.37 -22.56 5.30
C MET A 164 26.64 -21.73 5.52
N MET A 165 26.55 -20.40 5.39
CA MET A 165 27.67 -19.46 5.51
C MET A 165 27.69 -18.69 6.84
N GLY A 166 26.67 -18.86 7.69
CA GLY A 166 26.58 -18.32 9.05
C GLY A 166 26.73 -19.40 10.10
#